data_AF-A0AAV2Y9Y9-F1
#
_entry.id   AF-A0AAV2Y9Y9-F1
#
_cell.length_a   1.000
_cell.length_b   1.000
_cell.length_c   1.000
_cell.angle_alpha   90.00
_cell.angle_beta   90.00
_cell.angle_gamma   90.00
#
_symmetry.space_group_name_H-M   'P 1'
#
loop_
_entity.id
_entity.type
_entity.pdbx_description
1 polymer ?
#
loop_
_entity_poly.entity_id
_entity_poly.type
_entity_poly.pdbx_seq_one_letter_code
_entity_poly.pdbx_strand_id
1 'polypeptide(L)'
;MEGPQGSEKIVAATATGAFFGAAAGSVESVWSIPKLGAKLPKFSAQIKHVGVRALVFAAVGGIYASGEVFAESVRQKNDAVNAAIGGALVGVVPAVMTRNMRVAAAASVASATLMGASTFWASSQVSAFEKYEAARLAERS
;
A
#
# COMPACT_ATOMS: atom_id res chain seq x y z
N MET A 1 -24.77 4.91 -1.36
CA MET A 1 -23.54 4.62 -2.11
C MET A 1 -22.60 3.88 -1.17
N GLU A 2 -22.82 2.59 -0.98
CA GLU A 2 -21.93 1.74 -0.20
C GLU A 2 -20.89 1.14 -1.16
N GLY A 3 -19.80 1.89 -1.38
CA GLY A 3 -18.57 1.25 -1.82
C GLY A 3 -18.16 0.19 -0.78
N PRO A 4 -17.27 -0.78 -1.11
CA PRO A 4 -16.89 -1.84 -0.18
C PRO A 4 -16.59 -1.21 1.17
N GLN A 5 -17.31 -1.66 2.21
CA GLN A 5 -17.30 -1.10 3.56
C GLN A 5 -15.84 -0.77 3.88
N GLY A 6 -15.49 0.47 4.27
CA GLY A 6 -14.09 0.92 4.29
C GLY A 6 -13.11 -0.04 5.00
N SER A 7 -13.62 -0.86 5.92
CA SER A 7 -12.95 -2.03 6.50
C SER A 7 -12.44 -3.06 5.48
N GLU A 8 -13.24 -3.46 4.50
CA GLU A 8 -12.88 -4.43 3.46
C GLU A 8 -11.75 -3.92 2.56
N LYS A 9 -11.79 -2.64 2.14
CA LYS A 9 -10.68 -1.99 1.41
C LYS A 9 -9.39 -2.02 2.24
N ILE A 10 -9.48 -1.70 3.53
CA ILE A 10 -8.33 -1.69 4.45
C ILE A 10 -7.77 -3.11 4.63
N VAL A 11 -8.63 -4.10 4.84
CA VAL A 11 -8.22 -5.50 5.02
C VAL A 11 -7.58 -6.03 3.75
N ALA A 12 -8.17 -5.80 2.58
CA ALA A 12 -7.62 -6.21 1.30
C ALA A 12 -6.25 -5.57 1.05
N ALA A 13 -6.13 -4.25 1.21
CA ALA A 13 -4.86 -3.54 1.01
C ALA A 13 -3.78 -4.00 2.00
N THR A 14 -4.15 -4.26 3.25
CA THR A 14 -3.23 -4.78 4.28
C THR A 14 -2.79 -6.20 3.94
N ALA A 15 -3.70 -7.07 3.52
CA ALA A 15 -3.40 -8.45 3.14
C ALA A 15 -2.50 -8.52 1.89
N THR A 16 -2.82 -7.72 0.87
CA THR A 16 -1.97 -7.58 -0.33
C THR A 16 -0.59 -7.06 0.05
N GLY A 17 -0.50 -6.03 0.89
CA GLY A 17 0.76 -5.53 1.42
C GLY A 17 1.56 -6.61 2.15
N ALA A 18 0.91 -7.39 3.03
CA ALA A 18 1.55 -8.48 3.75
C ALA A 18 2.13 -9.55 2.79
N PHE A 19 1.36 -9.93 1.77
CA PHE A 19 1.78 -10.91 0.77
C PHE A 19 3.00 -10.43 -0.03
N PHE A 20 2.94 -9.21 -0.56
CA PHE A 20 4.07 -8.62 -1.29
C PHE A 20 5.30 -8.43 -0.40
N GLY A 21 5.12 -8.06 0.86
CA GLY A 21 6.23 -7.95 1.80
C GLY A 21 6.87 -9.28 2.17
N ALA A 22 6.07 -10.36 2.25
CA ALA A 22 6.58 -11.71 2.43
C ALA A 22 7.37 -12.18 1.19
N ALA A 23 6.87 -11.89 -0.01
CA ALA A 23 7.55 -12.22 -1.27
C ALA A 23 8.87 -11.42 -1.43
N ALA A 24 8.87 -10.12 -1.16
CA ALA A 24 10.10 -9.32 -1.18
C ALA A 24 11.09 -9.82 -0.12
N GLY A 25 10.59 -10.12 1.08
CA GLY A 25 11.42 -10.66 2.16
C GLY A 25 12.02 -12.02 1.87
N SER A 26 11.33 -12.88 1.10
CA SER A 26 11.86 -14.17 0.70
C SER A 26 12.99 -14.02 -0.32
N VAL A 27 12.85 -13.14 -1.32
CA VAL A 27 13.91 -12.83 -2.29
C VAL A 27 15.15 -12.25 -1.59
N GLU A 28 14.96 -11.28 -0.71
CA GLU A 28 16.07 -10.71 0.07
C GLU A 28 16.71 -11.75 1.00
N SER A 29 15.95 -12.74 1.48
CA SER A 29 16.50 -13.85 2.26
C SER A 29 17.43 -14.74 1.44
N VAL A 30 17.16 -14.92 0.14
CA VAL A 30 18.04 -15.67 -0.78
C VAL A 30 19.33 -14.89 -1.02
N TRP A 31 19.25 -13.57 -1.18
CA TRP A 31 20.43 -12.72 -1.43
C TRP A 31 21.28 -12.47 -0.19
N SER A 32 20.72 -12.64 1.00
CA SER A 32 21.44 -12.42 2.27
C SER A 32 22.18 -13.67 2.78
N ILE A 33 22.24 -14.76 2.02
CA ILE A 33 22.99 -15.96 2.41
C ILE A 33 24.48 -15.61 2.46
N PRO A 34 25.15 -15.70 3.63
CA PRO A 34 26.58 -15.41 3.71
C PRO A 34 27.36 -16.43 2.88
N LYS A 35 28.34 -15.95 2.10
CA LYS A 35 29.26 -16.80 1.32
C LYS A 35 30.04 -17.73 2.26
N LEU A 36 30.40 -18.92 1.74
CA LEU A 36 30.99 -20.05 2.48
C LEU A 36 31.94 -19.64 3.62
N GLY A 37 31.61 -20.05 4.85
CA GLY A 37 32.50 -19.94 6.02
C GLY A 37 31.88 -19.30 7.28
N ALA A 38 30.80 -18.52 7.14
CA ALA A 38 30.10 -17.95 8.29
C ALA A 38 28.93 -18.84 8.72
N LYS A 39 28.70 -18.97 10.04
CA LYS A 39 27.59 -19.75 10.62
C LYS A 39 26.28 -19.41 9.90
N LEU A 40 25.66 -20.42 9.28
CA LEU A 40 24.35 -20.29 8.65
C LEU A 40 23.36 -19.65 9.65
N PRO A 41 22.67 -18.57 9.26
CA PRO A 41 21.65 -17.98 10.13
C PRO A 41 20.58 -19.03 10.43
N LYS A 42 20.13 -19.08 11.68
CA LYS A 42 19.06 -19.99 12.10
C LYS A 42 17.83 -19.74 11.22
N PHE A 43 17.12 -20.79 10.83
CA PHE A 43 15.87 -20.69 10.06
C PHE A 43 14.85 -19.75 10.73
N SER A 44 14.82 -19.70 12.06
CA SER A 44 14.00 -18.74 12.82
C SER A 44 14.37 -17.28 12.59
N ALA A 45 15.64 -16.96 12.35
CA ALA A 45 16.08 -15.61 12.02
C ALA A 45 15.65 -15.22 10.59
N GLN A 46 15.65 -16.17 9.66
CA GLN A 46 15.14 -15.96 8.30
C GLN A 46 13.62 -15.72 8.30
N ILE A 47 12.84 -16.55 9.02
CA ILE A 47 11.39 -16.33 9.19
C ILE A 47 11.11 -14.96 9.82
N LYS A 48 11.87 -14.58 10.86
CA LYS A 48 11.73 -13.26 11.47
C LYS A 48 12.00 -12.14 10.48
N HIS A 49 13.01 -12.30 9.63
CA HIS A 49 13.38 -11.30 8.63
C HIS A 49 12.31 -11.13 7.54
N VAL A 50 11.71 -12.23 7.10
CA VAL A 50 10.58 -12.23 6.16
C VAL A 50 9.33 -11.64 6.82
N GLY A 51 9.04 -12.05 8.06
CA GLY A 51 7.87 -11.60 8.81
C GLY A 51 7.90 -10.10 9.13
N VAL A 52 9.06 -9.55 9.48
CA VAL A 52 9.21 -8.10 9.69
C VAL A 52 8.93 -7.32 8.41
N ARG A 53 9.39 -7.81 7.24
CA ARG A 53 9.10 -7.18 5.95
C ARG A 53 7.63 -7.29 5.58
N ALA A 54 7.02 -8.46 5.75
CA ALA A 54 5.58 -8.65 5.57
C ALA A 54 4.78 -7.65 6.41
N LEU A 55 5.13 -7.46 7.68
CA LEU A 55 4.47 -6.51 8.58
C LEU A 55 4.63 -5.07 8.10
N VAL A 56 5.83 -4.69 7.65
CA VAL A 56 6.10 -3.34 7.13
C VAL A 56 5.24 -3.04 5.91
N PHE A 57 5.20 -3.94 4.92
CA PHE A 57 4.39 -3.73 3.73
C PHE A 57 2.88 -3.83 4.02
N ALA A 58 2.47 -4.64 5.00
CA ALA A 58 1.10 -4.67 5.49
C ALA A 58 0.70 -3.32 6.11
N ALA A 59 1.57 -2.74 6.95
CA ALA A 59 1.35 -1.42 7.56
C ALA A 59 1.25 -0.32 6.51
N VAL A 60 2.08 -0.38 5.46
CA VAL A 60 1.99 0.52 4.29
C VAL A 60 0.62 0.42 3.63
N GLY A 61 0.16 -0.80 3.31
CA GLY A 61 -1.15 -1.02 2.68
C GLY A 61 -2.32 -0.55 3.56
N GLY A 62 -2.27 -0.83 4.86
CA GLY A 62 -3.29 -0.38 5.81
C GLY A 62 -3.34 1.13 6.01
N ILE A 63 -2.18 1.80 6.14
CA ILE A 63 -2.10 3.26 6.27
C ILE A 63 -2.55 3.96 4.98
N TYR A 64 -2.18 3.42 3.82
CA TYR A 64 -2.66 3.92 2.53
C TYR A 64 -4.19 3.88 2.45
N ALA A 65 -4.78 2.70 2.66
CA ALA A 65 -6.22 2.50 2.51
C ALA A 65 -7.03 3.25 3.58
N SER A 66 -6.55 3.31 4.82
CA SER A 66 -7.19 4.12 5.86
C SER A 66 -7.14 5.61 5.56
N GLY A 67 -6.03 6.11 5.01
CA GLY A 67 -5.90 7.48 4.52
C GLY A 67 -6.87 7.80 3.37
N GLU A 68 -7.02 6.86 2.43
CA GLU A 68 -7.94 7.00 1.31
C GLU A 68 -9.40 7.00 1.78
N VAL A 69 -9.80 6.05 2.65
CA VAL A 69 -11.15 5.97 3.24
C VAL A 69 -11.47 7.21 4.07
N PHE A 70 -10.50 7.72 4.85
CA PHE A 70 -10.69 8.96 5.61
C PHE A 70 -10.91 10.15 4.68
N ALA A 71 -10.07 10.32 3.65
CA ALA A 71 -10.23 11.40 2.67
C ALA A 71 -11.56 11.29 1.89
N GLU A 72 -11.96 10.07 1.53
CA GLU A 72 -13.24 9.75 0.87
C GLU A 72 -14.42 10.12 1.77
N SER A 73 -14.38 9.78 3.06
CA SER A 73 -15.43 10.12 4.03
C SER A 73 -15.61 11.64 4.23
N VAL A 74 -14.52 12.40 4.22
CA VAL A 74 -14.56 13.86 4.41
C VAL A 74 -15.04 14.58 3.15
N ARG A 75 -14.58 14.15 1.96
CA ARG A 75 -14.85 14.87 0.69
C ARG A 75 -15.98 14.28 -0.14
N GLN A 76 -16.46 13.08 0.18
CA GLN A 76 -17.51 12.34 -0.54
C GLN A 76 -17.22 12.22 -2.05
N LYS A 77 -15.94 12.19 -2.43
CA LYS A 77 -15.45 12.11 -3.81
C LYS A 77 -14.31 11.11 -3.89
N ASN A 78 -14.26 10.30 -4.94
CA ASN A 78 -13.16 9.38 -5.24
C ASN A 78 -12.28 9.96 -6.36
N ASP A 79 -11.29 10.78 -5.98
CA ASP A 79 -10.40 11.46 -6.91
C ASP A 79 -8.93 11.10 -6.65
N ALA A 80 -8.06 11.35 -7.63
CA ALA A 80 -6.60 11.14 -7.55
C ALA A 80 -5.93 11.86 -6.36
N VAL A 81 -6.58 12.90 -5.81
CA VAL A 81 -6.13 13.62 -4.61
C VAL A 81 -6.26 12.75 -3.36
N ASN A 82 -7.27 11.89 -3.26
CA ASN A 82 -7.40 10.99 -2.10
C ASN A 82 -6.31 9.92 -2.11
N ALA A 83 -5.98 9.39 -3.29
CA ALA A 83 -4.86 8.48 -3.48
C ALA A 83 -3.51 9.14 -3.17
N ALA A 84 -3.35 10.43 -3.50
CA ALA A 84 -2.17 11.20 -3.10
C ALA A 84 -2.07 11.40 -1.58
N ILE A 85 -3.19 11.63 -0.89
CA ILE A 85 -3.23 11.76 0.58
C ILE A 85 -2.89 10.42 1.25
N GLY A 86 -3.48 9.31 0.78
CA GLY A 86 -3.11 7.96 1.23
C GLY A 86 -1.63 7.67 0.99
N GLY A 87 -1.12 8.02 -0.20
CA GLY A 87 0.29 7.87 -0.56
C GLY A 87 1.25 8.74 0.27
N ALA A 88 0.84 9.93 0.69
CA ALA A 88 1.64 10.78 1.57
C ALA A 88 1.74 10.18 2.99
N LEU A 89 0.65 9.58 3.49
CA LEU A 89 0.61 8.98 4.83
C LEU A 89 1.47 7.71 4.95
N VAL A 90 1.68 6.98 3.84
CA VAL A 90 2.58 5.82 3.79
C VAL A 90 4.00 6.17 4.27
N GLY A 91 4.47 7.41 4.07
CA GLY A 91 5.80 7.85 4.50
C GLY A 91 6.05 7.78 6.02
N VAL A 92 5.00 7.62 6.83
CA VAL A 92 5.14 7.38 8.28
C VAL A 92 5.83 6.05 8.58
N VAL A 93 5.60 5.01 7.76
CA VAL A 93 6.20 3.68 7.95
C VAL A 93 7.73 3.72 7.84
N PRO A 94 8.34 4.25 6.75
CA PRO A 94 9.79 4.38 6.67
C PRO A 94 10.34 5.38 7.70
N ALA A 95 9.56 6.37 8.16
CA ALA A 95 9.97 7.26 9.25
C ALA A 95 10.24 6.49 10.54
N VAL A 96 9.31 5.60 10.92
CA VAL A 96 9.43 4.79 12.14
C VAL A 96 10.56 3.76 12.01
N MET A 97 10.72 3.16 10.83
CA MET A 97 11.73 2.12 10.62
C MET A 97 13.16 2.67 10.54
N THR A 98 13.37 3.72 9.75
CA THR A 98 14.72 4.26 9.49
C THR A 98 15.14 5.33 10.49
N ARG A 99 14.19 5.85 11.29
CA ARG A 99 14.36 7.02 12.17
C ARG A 99 14.98 8.23 11.44
N ASN A 100 14.79 8.31 10.13
CA ASN A 100 15.35 9.37 9.30
C ASN A 100 14.23 10.14 8.60
N MET A 101 14.04 11.39 9.03
CA MET A 101 12.98 12.27 8.51
C MET A 101 13.15 12.58 7.02
N ARG A 102 14.38 12.59 6.50
CA ARG A 102 14.64 12.86 5.07
C ARG A 102 14.13 11.71 4.19
N VAL A 103 14.37 10.47 4.63
CA VAL A 103 13.88 9.27 3.94
C VAL A 103 12.36 9.20 4.01
N ALA A 104 11.78 9.56 5.16
CA ALA A 104 10.33 9.65 5.32
C ALA A 104 9.69 10.66 4.37
N ALA A 105 10.25 11.88 4.31
CA ALA A 105 9.73 12.94 3.45
C ALA A 105 9.91 12.63 1.95
N ALA A 106 11.03 12.03 1.56
CA ALA A 106 11.23 11.59 0.19
C ALA A 106 10.25 10.46 -0.17
N ALA A 107 10.04 9.50 0.73
CA ALA A 107 9.10 8.40 0.52
C ALA A 107 7.65 8.90 0.45
N SER A 108 7.23 9.83 1.30
CA SER A 108 5.87 10.38 1.24
C SER A 108 5.60 11.11 -0.06
N VAL A 109 6.52 11.95 -0.53
CA VAL A 109 6.37 12.68 -1.79
C VAL A 109 6.40 11.72 -2.99
N ALA A 110 7.31 10.76 -3.00
CA ALA A 110 7.38 9.76 -4.07
C ALA A 110 6.10 8.91 -4.11
N SER A 111 5.63 8.39 -2.97
CA SER A 111 4.41 7.59 -2.90
C SER A 111 3.16 8.39 -3.24
N ALA A 112 3.06 9.65 -2.80
CA ALA A 112 1.94 10.53 -3.14
C ALA A 112 1.86 10.83 -4.64
N THR A 113 3.00 11.14 -5.26
CA THR A 113 3.06 11.44 -6.71
C THR A 113 2.78 10.21 -7.55
N LEU A 114 3.35 9.05 -7.18
CA LEU A 114 3.12 7.79 -7.90
C LEU A 114 1.66 7.35 -7.81
N MET A 115 1.04 7.41 -6.62
CA MET A 115 -0.36 7.01 -6.44
C MET A 115 -1.35 8.02 -7.05
N GLY A 116 -1.04 9.32 -6.96
CA GLY A 116 -1.83 10.34 -7.65
C GLY A 116 -1.75 10.21 -9.17
N ALA A 117 -0.56 9.93 -9.72
CA ALA A 117 -0.38 9.73 -11.15
C ALA A 117 -0.99 8.42 -11.65
N SER A 118 -0.87 7.32 -10.89
CA SER A 118 -1.44 6.03 -11.29
C SER A 118 -2.97 6.06 -11.30
N THR A 119 -3.59 6.71 -10.32
CA THR A 119 -5.05 6.87 -10.28
C THR A 119 -5.55 7.84 -11.34
N PHE A 120 -4.81 8.92 -11.63
CA PHE A 120 -5.10 9.78 -12.77
C PHE A 120 -5.03 9.01 -14.09
N TRP A 121 -3.98 8.22 -14.30
CA TRP A 121 -3.83 7.39 -15.48
C TRP A 121 -4.97 6.36 -15.60
N ALA A 122 -5.28 5.64 -14.52
CA ALA A 122 -6.40 4.70 -14.50
C ALA A 122 -7.73 5.38 -14.84
N SER A 123 -7.97 6.58 -14.32
CA SER A 123 -9.18 7.35 -14.60
C SER A 123 -9.31 7.77 -16.07
N SER A 124 -8.18 7.86 -16.79
CA SER A 124 -8.13 8.21 -18.21
C SER A 124 -8.46 7.05 -19.15
N GLN A 125 -8.37 5.80 -18.67
CA GLN A 125 -8.65 4.61 -19.48
C GLN A 125 -10.11 4.15 -19.44
N VAL A 126 -10.91 4.64 -18.49
CA VAL A 126 -12.31 4.24 -18.33
C VAL A 126 -13.20 5.04 -19.28
N SER A 127 -13.87 4.33 -20.20
CA SER A 127 -14.82 4.91 -21.14
C SER A 127 -16.03 5.51 -20.40
N ALA A 128 -16.64 6.57 -20.96
CA ALA A 128 -17.82 7.19 -20.34
C ALA A 128 -18.97 6.18 -20.16
N PHE A 129 -19.12 5.26 -21.11
CA PHE A 129 -20.14 4.21 -21.09
C PHE A 129 -20.00 3.26 -19.90
N GLU A 130 -18.80 2.81 -19.54
CA GLU A 130 -18.58 1.99 -18.33
C GLU A 130 -18.95 2.72 -17.04
N LYS A 131 -18.68 4.03 -16.97
CA LYS A 131 -19.07 4.85 -15.81
C LYS A 131 -20.60 4.94 -15.70
N TYR A 132 -21.30 5.06 -16.83
CA TYR A 132 -22.76 5.06 -16.87
C TYR A 132 -23.36 3.68 -16.56
N GLU A 133 -22.78 2.60 -17.06
CA GLU A 133 -23.24 1.23 -16.73
C GLU A 133 -23.03 0.90 -15.25
N ALA A 134 -21.88 1.26 -14.69
CA ALA A 134 -21.60 1.08 -13.27
C ALA A 134 -22.56 1.90 -12.38
N ALA A 135 -22.86 3.14 -12.77
CA ALA A 135 -23.83 3.98 -12.06
C ALA A 135 -25.25 3.39 -12.12
N ARG A 136 -25.65 2.86 -13.28
CA ARG A 136 -26.97 2.23 -13.47
C ARG A 136 -27.11 0.89 -12.75
N LEU A 137 -26.04 0.11 -12.66
CA LEU A 137 -26.00 -1.12 -11.86
C LEU A 137 -26.10 -0.82 -10.35
N ALA A 138 -25.43 0.24 -9.89
CA ALA A 138 -25.49 0.68 -8.50
C ALA A 138 -26.85 1.26 -8.08
N GLU A 139 -27.66 1.77 -9.03
CA GLU A 139 -29.07 2.16 -8.77
C GLU A 139 -30.01 0.96 -8.66
N ARG A 140 -29.62 -0.23 -9.14
CA ARG A 140 -30.45 -1.45 -9.13
C ARG A 140 -30.19 -2.38 -7.95
N SER A 141 -29.12 -2.16 -7.19
CA SER A 141 -28.73 -2.91 -5.99
C SER A 141 -29.09 -2.13 -4.72
#